data_AF-A0A7C6Y7V5-F1
#
_entry.id   AF-A0A7C6Y7V5-F1
#
_cell.length_a   1.000
_cell.length_b   1.000
_cell.length_c   1.000
_cell.angle_alpha   90.00
_cell.angle_beta   90.00
_cell.angle_gamma   90.00
#
_symmetry.space_group_name_H-M   'P 1'
#
loop_
_entity.id
_entity.type
_entity.pdbx_description
1 polymer ?
#
loop_
_entity_poly.entity_id
_entity_poly.type
_entity_poly.pdbx_seq_one_letter_code
_entity_poly.pdbx_strand_id
1 'polypeptide(L)'
;MLEQVINIITRFTWRDILDILIVSYVFYKLILLIRGTRAEQLIKGLAVILIATLLSGQLGLNSINWLLRQLMTVGLIAIPVVFQPELRRGLE
;
A
#
# COMPACT_ATOMS: atom_id res chain seq x y z
N MET A 1 -7.78 -17.37 28.35
CA MET A 1 -7.51 -15.98 27.93
C MET A 1 -6.15 -15.51 28.45
N LEU A 2 -5.96 -15.25 29.76
CA LEU A 2 -4.67 -14.76 30.28
C LEU A 2 -3.51 -15.74 30.12
N GLU A 3 -3.71 -17.03 30.38
CA GLU A 3 -2.66 -18.05 30.18
C GLU A 3 -2.28 -18.29 28.71
N GLN A 4 -3.18 -17.98 27.77
CA GLN A 4 -2.88 -18.04 26.34
C GLN A 4 -1.96 -16.90 25.92
N VAL A 5 -2.18 -15.70 26.46
CA VAL A 5 -1.33 -14.53 26.21
C VAL A 5 0.07 -14.76 26.79
N ILE A 6 0.17 -15.31 28.01
CA ILE A 6 1.45 -15.62 28.65
C ILE A 6 2.23 -16.64 27.81
N ASN A 7 1.59 -17.72 27.34
CA ASN A 7 2.22 -18.73 26.51
C ASN A 7 2.75 -18.21 25.15
N ILE A 8 2.12 -17.17 24.58
CA ILE A 8 2.60 -16.54 23.34
C ILE A 8 3.89 -15.76 23.61
N ILE A 9 3.92 -15.01 24.71
CA ILE A 9 5.08 -14.18 25.09
C ILE A 9 6.27 -15.08 25.50
N THR A 10 6.04 -16.19 26.20
CA THR A 10 7.11 -17.11 26.63
C THR A 10 7.74 -17.89 25.46
N ARG A 11 7.03 -18.05 24.33
CA ARG A 11 7.57 -18.70 23.12
C ARG A 11 8.37 -17.75 22.24
N PHE A 12 8.34 -16.46 22.53
CA PHE A 12 9.05 -15.45 21.77
C PHE A 12 10.56 -15.62 21.92
N THR A 13 11.21 -16.02 20.85
CA THR A 13 12.63 -16.35 20.80
C THR A 13 13.41 -15.19 20.19
N TRP A 14 14.72 -15.09 20.46
CA TRP A 14 15.60 -14.10 19.81
C TRP A 14 15.57 -14.17 18.27
N ARG A 15 15.22 -15.34 17.72
CA ARG A 15 15.01 -15.55 16.28
C ARG A 15 13.82 -14.73 15.74
N ASP A 16 12.75 -14.59 16.52
CA ASP A 16 11.58 -13.81 16.13
C ASP A 16 11.92 -12.32 16.06
N ILE A 17 12.75 -11.84 16.99
CA ILE A 17 13.28 -10.47 16.95
C ILE A 17 14.10 -10.25 15.69
N LEU A 18 15.03 -11.17 15.40
CA LEU A 18 15.91 -11.07 14.25
C LEU A 18 15.11 -11.12 12.93
N ASP A 19 14.09 -11.97 12.85
CA ASP A 19 13.18 -12.04 11.71
C ASP A 19 12.42 -10.74 11.49
N ILE A 20 11.78 -10.18 12.53
CA ILE A 20 11.09 -8.89 12.46
C ILE A 20 12.05 -7.77 12.02
N LEU A 21 13.30 -7.80 12.52
CA LEU A 21 14.29 -6.78 12.21
C LEU A 21 14.75 -6.88 10.75
N ILE A 22 14.95 -8.09 10.22
CA ILE A 22 15.25 -8.31 8.80
C ILE A 22 14.07 -7.86 7.93
N VAL A 23 12.86 -8.34 8.22
CA VAL A 23 11.66 -8.02 7.45
C VAL A 23 11.41 -6.52 7.44
N SER A 24 11.46 -5.87 8.60
CA SER A 24 11.28 -4.41 8.70
C SER A 24 12.36 -3.63 7.95
N TYR A 25 13.62 -4.07 7.98
CA TYR A 25 14.70 -3.45 7.20
C TYR A 25 14.46 -3.57 5.70
N VAL A 26 14.02 -4.74 5.22
CA VAL A 26 13.68 -4.96 3.80
C VAL A 26 12.52 -4.05 3.38
N PHE A 27 11.44 -4.00 4.17
CA PHE A 27 10.32 -3.10 3.90
C PHE A 27 10.75 -1.63 3.87
N TYR A 28 11.58 -1.20 4.83
CA TYR A 28 12.11 0.16 4.86
C TYR A 28 12.90 0.49 3.59
N LYS A 29 13.75 -0.43 3.12
CA LYS A 29 14.49 -0.29 1.86
C LYS A 29 13.59 -0.23 0.64
N LEU A 30 12.53 -1.04 0.58
CA LEU A 30 11.55 -1.01 -0.51
C LEU A 30 10.81 0.34 -0.57
N ILE A 31 10.39 0.86 0.58
CA ILE A 31 9.75 2.19 0.66
C ILE A 31 10.73 3.27 0.20
N LEU A 32 12.00 3.18 0.61
CA LEU A 32 13.03 4.14 0.22
C LEU A 32 13.28 4.12 -1.30
N LEU A 33 13.16 2.97 -1.96
CA LEU A 33 13.34 2.83 -3.41
C LEU A 33 12.23 3.52 -4.23
N ILE A 34 11.02 3.55 -3.68
CA ILE A 34 9.85 4.21 -4.29
C ILE A 34 9.86 5.72 -4.01
N ARG A 35 10.49 6.16 -2.92
CA ARG A 35 10.50 7.55 -2.45
C ARG A 35 11.19 8.48 -3.46
N GLY A 36 10.56 9.62 -3.75
CA GLY A 36 11.04 10.61 -4.71
C GLY A 36 10.80 10.25 -6.17
N THR A 37 10.19 9.09 -6.45
CA THR A 37 9.81 8.70 -7.82
C THR A 37 8.37 9.13 -8.13
N ARG A 38 8.00 9.11 -9.42
CA ARG A 38 6.59 9.29 -9.82
C ARG A 38 5.67 8.24 -9.19
N ALA A 39 6.22 7.07 -8.84
CA ALA A 39 5.50 6.01 -8.16
C ALA A 39 4.91 6.46 -6.82
N GLU A 40 5.68 7.24 -6.05
CA GLU A 40 5.24 7.73 -4.74
C GLU A 40 3.98 8.59 -4.86
N GLN A 41 3.95 9.49 -5.86
CA GLN A 41 2.80 10.36 -6.10
C GLN A 41 1.58 9.56 -6.53
N LEU A 42 1.75 8.55 -7.40
CA LEU A 42 0.67 7.69 -7.85
C LEU A 42 0.08 6.87 -6.71
N ILE A 43 0.93 6.28 -5.85
CA ILE A 43 0.49 5.52 -4.67
C ILE A 43 -0.32 6.41 -3.73
N LYS A 44 0.16 7.63 -3.44
CA LYS A 44 -0.56 8.60 -2.60
C LYS A 44 -1.90 9.00 -3.22
N GLY A 45 -1.93 9.27 -4.53
CA GLY A 45 -3.16 9.61 -5.26
C GLY A 45 -4.18 8.46 -5.22
N LEU A 46 -3.74 7.22 -5.48
CA LEU A 46 -4.60 6.04 -5.40
C LEU A 46 -5.14 5.82 -3.99
N ALA A 47 -4.31 5.99 -2.96
CA ALA A 47 -4.73 5.85 -1.58
C ALA A 47 -5.85 6.85 -1.22
N VAL A 48 -5.72 8.11 -1.65
CA VAL A 48 -6.76 9.14 -1.46
C VAL A 48 -8.05 8.76 -2.17
N ILE A 49 -7.98 8.33 -3.44
CA ILE A 49 -9.16 7.91 -4.20
C ILE A 49 -9.84 6.69 -3.55
N LEU A 50 -9.07 5.72 -3.09
CA LEU A 50 -9.57 4.51 -2.44
C LEU A 50 -10.30 4.85 -1.14
N ILE A 51 -9.69 5.67 -0.28
CA ILE A 51 -10.32 6.14 0.96
C ILE A 51 -11.61 6.91 0.65
N ALA A 52 -11.58 7.84 -0.32
CA ALA A 52 -12.76 8.60 -0.72
C ALA A 52 -13.88 7.70 -1.27
N THR A 53 -13.52 6.62 -1.99
CA THR A 53 -14.49 5.66 -2.52
C THR A 53 -15.15 4.86 -1.39
N LEU A 54 -14.38 4.42 -0.41
CA LEU A 54 -14.90 3.72 0.78
C LEU A 54 -15.81 4.64 1.60
N LEU A 55 -15.37 5.87 1.86
CA LEU A 55 -16.14 6.86 2.60
C LEU A 55 -17.43 7.24 1.88
N SER A 56 -17.37 7.53 0.58
CA SER A 56 -18.58 7.87 -0.20
C SER A 56 -19.59 6.73 -0.23
N GLY A 57 -19.14 5.47 -0.22
CA GLY A 57 -20.01 4.31 -0.14
C GLY A 57 -20.69 4.18 1.22
N GLN A 58 -19.95 4.42 2.31
CA GLN A 58 -20.51 4.39 3.67
C GLN A 58 -21.48 5.54 3.94
N LEU A 59 -21.23 6.72 3.36
CA LEU A 59 -22.06 7.91 3.51
C LEU A 59 -23.28 7.95 2.56
N GLY A 60 -23.45 6.94 1.70
CA GLY A 60 -24.55 6.89 0.74
C GLY A 60 -24.46 7.94 -0.39
N LEU A 61 -23.27 8.48 -0.66
CA LEU A 61 -23.04 9.48 -1.72
C LEU A 61 -22.98 8.79 -3.09
N ASN A 62 -24.13 8.33 -3.59
CA ASN A 62 -24.22 7.46 -4.77
C ASN A 62 -23.53 8.03 -6.03
N SER A 63 -23.76 9.30 -6.36
CA SER A 63 -23.16 9.92 -7.56
C SER A 63 -21.63 10.05 -7.44
N ILE A 64 -21.14 10.44 -6.27
CA ILE A 64 -19.70 10.56 -6.00
C ILE A 64 -19.06 9.18 -6.01
N ASN A 65 -19.68 8.20 -5.36
CA ASN A 65 -19.19 6.83 -5.33
C ASN A 65 -19.10 6.24 -6.73
N TRP A 66 -20.13 6.45 -7.56
CA TRP A 66 -20.13 6.05 -8.96
C TRP A 66 -18.98 6.70 -9.76
N LEU A 67 -18.78 8.01 -9.60
CA LEU A 67 -17.70 8.74 -10.27
C LEU A 67 -16.31 8.25 -9.81
N LEU A 68 -16.11 8.06 -8.51
CA LEU A 68 -14.86 7.56 -7.96
C LEU A 68 -14.55 6.13 -8.42
N ARG A 69 -15.56 5.25 -8.52
CA ARG A 69 -15.41 3.90 -9.10
C ARG A 69 -14.99 3.95 -10.57
N GLN A 70 -15.54 4.88 -11.33
CA GLN A 70 -15.15 5.07 -12.73
C GLN A 70 -13.71 5.57 -12.83
N LEU A 71 -13.32 6.53 -11.98
CA LEU A 71 -11.94 7.01 -11.89
C LEU A 71 -10.97 5.90 -11.48
N MET A 72 -11.36 5.00 -10.56
CA MET A 72 -10.56 3.82 -10.22
C MET A 72 -10.36 2.89 -11.42
N THR A 73 -11.41 2.68 -12.23
CA THR A 73 -11.34 1.83 -13.44
C THR A 73 -10.37 2.40 -14.47
N VAL A 74 -10.48 3.71 -14.75
CA VAL A 74 -9.54 4.42 -15.63
C VAL A 74 -8.13 4.43 -15.03
N GLY A 75 -8.02 4.66 -13.72
CA GLY A 75 -6.75 4.66 -12.98
C GLY A 75 -6.00 3.33 -13.10
N LEU A 76 -6.71 2.19 -13.04
CA LEU A 76 -6.11 0.87 -13.18
C LEU A 76 -5.41 0.69 -14.55
N ILE A 77 -6.01 1.23 -15.61
CA ILE A 77 -5.47 1.19 -16.98
C ILE A 77 -4.37 2.26 -17.15
N ALA A 78 -4.54 3.43 -16.53
CA ALA A 78 -3.60 4.53 -16.62
C ALA A 78 -2.28 4.25 -15.90
N ILE A 79 -2.29 3.47 -14.81
CA ILE A 79 -1.09 3.12 -14.03
C ILE A 79 0.02 2.58 -14.94
N PRO A 80 -0.13 1.46 -15.67
CA PRO A 80 0.92 0.94 -16.56
C PRO A 80 1.43 1.96 -17.58
N VAL A 81 0.54 2.82 -18.11
CA VAL A 81 0.89 3.85 -19.10
C VAL A 81 1.75 4.94 -18.47
N VAL A 82 1.39 5.42 -17.27
CA VAL A 82 2.15 6.45 -16.57
C VAL A 82 3.50 5.91 -16.10
N PHE A 83 3.57 4.63 -15.72
CA PHE A 83 4.78 3.94 -15.28
C PHE A 83 5.68 3.43 -16.43
N GLN A 84 5.22 3.53 -17.68
CA GLN A 84 5.98 3.05 -18.84
C GLN A 84 7.40 3.65 -18.94
N PRO A 85 7.63 4.96 -18.69
CA PRO A 85 8.97 5.54 -18.71
C PRO A 85 9.88 5.00 -17.61
N GLU A 86 9.35 4.74 -16.42
CA GLU A 86 10.08 4.21 -15.27
C GLU A 86 10.47 2.74 -15.49
N LEU A 87 9.57 1.93 -16.03
CA LEU A 87 9.85 0.54 -16.40
C LEU A 87 10.96 0.46 -17.44
N ARG A 88 10.96 1.38 -18.41
CA ARG A 88 12.02 1.46 -19.42
C ARG A 88 13.37 1.85 -18.82
N ARG A 89 13.39 2.87 -17.94
CA ARG A 89 14.60 3.31 -17.23
C ARG A 89 15.20 2.27 -16.29
N GLY A 90 14.42 1.29 -15.83
CA GLY A 90 14.94 0.18 -15.02
C GLY A 90 15.58 -0.94 -15.85
N LEU A 91 15.36 -0.96 -17.17
CA LEU A 91 15.93 -1.92 -18.10
C LEU A 91 17.13 -1.35 -18.89
N GLU A 92 17.23 -0.02 -19.00
CA GLU A 92 18.42 0.72 -19.46
C GLU A 92 19.44 0.87 -18.33
#